data_AF-A0A6G1YQT0-F1
#
_entry.id   AF-A0A6G1YQT0-F1
#
_cell.length_a   1.000
_cell.length_b   1.000
_cell.length_c   1.000
_cell.angle_alpha   90.00
_cell.angle_beta   90.00
_cell.angle_gamma   90.00
#
_symmetry.space_group_name_H-M   'P 1'
#
loop_
_entity.id
_entity.type
_entity.pdbx_description
1 polymer ?
#
loop_
_entity_poly.entity_id
_entity_poly.type
_entity_poly.pdbx_seq_one_letter_code
_entity_poly.pdbx_strand_id
1 'polypeptide(L)'
;MPQVFSLDSFFIFANTNEWLWCEHRIVALKEILVSLYGTTGSFWNRFANVVAFEEINRLSREVLIKTKDIVQGLGFELVYADTDSVFLKKNGASLDDFENVNKILAKEAGLPISLENYFS
;
A
#
# COMPACT_ATOMS: atom_id res chain seq x y z
N MET A 1 -1.72 -34.97 16.37
CA MET A 1 -2.94 -34.21 16.76
C MET A 1 -2.92 -32.89 16.02
N PRO A 2 -3.89 -32.60 15.14
CA PRO A 2 -3.92 -31.30 14.45
C PRO A 2 -4.49 -30.24 15.40
N GLN A 3 -3.75 -29.13 15.57
CA GLN A 3 -4.24 -27.93 16.24
C GLN A 3 -5.06 -27.12 15.23
N VAL A 4 -6.37 -27.12 15.40
CA VAL A 4 -7.28 -26.20 14.72
C VAL A 4 -7.24 -24.89 15.50
N PHE A 5 -6.47 -23.90 15.03
CA PHE A 5 -6.61 -22.52 15.50
C PHE A 5 -7.92 -21.97 14.91
N SER A 6 -8.97 -21.85 15.74
CA SER A 6 -10.23 -21.25 15.30
C SER A 6 -10.03 -19.76 15.02
N LEU A 7 -10.68 -19.28 13.96
CA LEU A 7 -10.75 -17.86 13.59
C LEU A 7 -11.32 -16.96 14.71
N ASP A 8 -11.90 -17.53 15.76
CA ASP A 8 -12.42 -16.80 16.92
C ASP A 8 -11.30 -16.25 17.82
N SER A 9 -10.12 -16.87 17.82
CA SER A 9 -8.99 -16.41 18.66
C SER A 9 -8.43 -15.06 18.20
N PHE A 10 -8.53 -14.75 16.91
CA PHE A 10 -8.11 -13.46 16.35
C PHE A 10 -9.04 -12.32 16.80
N PHE A 11 -10.35 -12.59 16.84
CA PHE A 11 -11.36 -11.64 17.32
C PHE A 11 -11.29 -11.42 18.83
N ILE A 12 -10.95 -12.45 19.61
CA ILE A 12 -10.76 -12.33 21.06
C ILE A 12 -9.50 -11.49 21.37
N PHE A 13 -8.41 -11.67 20.61
CA PHE A 13 -7.19 -10.89 20.82
C PHE A 13 -7.35 -9.42 20.45
N ALA A 14 -8.13 -9.11 19.40
CA ALA A 14 -8.39 -7.74 18.96
C ALA A 14 -9.05 -6.84 20.03
N ASN A 15 -9.63 -7.43 21.08
CA ASN A 15 -10.28 -6.70 22.17
C ASN A 15 -9.47 -6.69 23.48
N THR A 16 -8.21 -7.14 23.45
CA THR A 16 -7.29 -7.09 24.58
C THR A 16 -6.53 -5.77 24.61
N ASN A 17 -6.13 -5.32 25.81
CA ASN A 17 -5.29 -4.14 25.94
C ASN A 17 -3.97 -4.33 25.19
N GLU A 18 -3.39 -5.52 25.25
CA GLU A 18 -2.11 -5.84 24.59
C GLU A 18 -2.17 -5.59 23.08
N TRP A 19 -3.25 -5.99 22.41
CA TRP A 19 -3.45 -5.72 20.99
C TRP A 19 -3.59 -4.22 20.70
N LEU A 20 -4.41 -3.52 21.48
CA LEU A 20 -4.61 -2.07 21.33
C LEU A 20 -3.29 -1.29 21.46
N TRP A 21 -2.42 -1.70 22.39
CA TRP A 21 -1.11 -1.06 22.58
C TRP A 21 -0.17 -1.34 21.40
N CYS A 22 -0.23 -2.53 20.82
CA CYS A 22 0.51 -2.85 19.60
C CYS A 22 0.03 -2.01 18.41
N GLU A 23 -1.29 -1.88 18.23
CA GLU A 23 -1.86 -1.03 17.18
C GLU A 23 -1.45 0.43 17.34
N HIS A 24 -1.56 1.00 18.55
CA HIS A 24 -1.10 2.36 18.82
C HIS A 24 0.39 2.55 18.51
N ARG A 25 1.23 1.56 18.79
CA ARG A 25 2.67 1.60 18.46
C ARG A 25 2.89 1.58 16.95
N ILE A 26 2.20 0.73 16.21
CA ILE A 26 2.31 0.65 14.74
C ILE A 26 1.88 1.99 14.12
N VAL A 27 0.76 2.55 14.57
CA VAL A 27 0.27 3.85 14.11
C VAL A 27 1.28 4.96 14.44
N ALA A 28 1.80 5.03 15.67
CA ALA A 28 2.80 6.02 16.05
C ALA A 28 4.09 5.93 15.22
N LEU A 29 4.57 4.71 14.92
CA LEU A 29 5.72 4.49 14.05
C LEU A 29 5.46 4.96 12.62
N LYS A 30 4.25 4.71 12.09
CA LYS A 30 3.83 5.21 10.77
C LYS A 30 3.81 6.74 10.75
N GLU A 31 3.25 7.39 11.77
CA GLU A 31 3.20 8.86 11.87
C GLU A 31 4.59 9.47 11.93
N ILE A 32 5.51 8.87 12.71
CA ILE A 32 6.91 9.32 12.76
C ILE A 32 7.57 9.19 11.39
N LEU A 33 7.37 8.07 10.68
CA LEU A 33 7.93 7.85 9.36
C LEU A 33 7.43 8.87 8.33
N VAL A 34 6.12 9.12 8.28
CA VAL A 34 5.50 10.10 7.37
C VAL A 34 5.94 11.51 7.71
N SER A 35 6.04 11.85 8.99
CA SER A 35 6.56 13.14 9.46
C SER A 35 8.02 13.34 9.04
N LEU A 36 8.87 12.33 9.22
CA LEU A 36 10.27 12.38 8.79
C LEU A 36 10.38 12.63 7.29
N TYR A 37 9.62 11.89 6.48
CA TYR A 37 9.53 12.13 5.04
C TYR A 37 9.19 13.59 4.72
N GLY A 38 8.13 14.15 5.32
CA GLY A 38 7.75 15.55 5.12
C GLY A 38 8.83 16.55 5.54
N THR A 39 9.55 16.28 6.64
CA THR A 39 10.62 17.16 7.11
C THR A 39 11.86 17.17 6.19
N THR A 40 12.08 16.14 5.38
CA THR A 40 13.19 16.15 4.40
C THR A 40 12.97 17.14 3.26
N GLY A 41 11.71 17.40 2.89
CA GLY A 41 11.33 18.35 1.83
C GLY A 41 11.26 19.82 2.30
N SER A 42 11.26 20.08 3.61
CA SER A 42 11.21 21.44 4.15
C SER A 42 12.61 22.03 4.30
N PHE A 43 12.87 23.14 3.62
CA PHE A 43 14.16 23.84 3.65
C PHE A 43 14.52 24.46 5.01
N TRP A 44 13.54 24.64 5.90
CA TRP A 44 13.76 25.16 7.26
C TRP A 44 14.17 24.07 8.27
N ASN A 45 14.17 22.80 7.88
CA ASN A 45 14.55 21.72 8.77
C ASN A 45 16.08 21.59 8.87
N ARG A 46 16.59 21.32 10.07
CA ARG A 46 18.03 21.12 10.31
C ARG A 46 18.59 19.94 9.52
N PHE A 47 17.76 18.93 9.26
CA PHE A 47 18.10 17.73 8.50
C PHE A 47 17.42 17.69 7.13
N ALA A 48 17.09 18.86 6.57
CA ALA A 48 16.52 18.97 5.23
C ALA A 48 17.43 18.33 4.19
N ASN A 49 16.84 17.55 3.28
CA ASN A 49 17.54 17.01 2.13
C ASN A 49 16.57 16.94 0.95
N VAL A 50 16.55 18.02 0.19
CA VAL A 50 15.69 18.17 -0.99
C VAL A 50 16.01 17.12 -2.05
N VAL A 51 17.28 16.75 -2.22
CA VAL A 51 17.69 15.72 -3.18
C VAL A 51 17.09 14.36 -2.83
N ALA A 52 17.15 13.98 -1.54
CA ALA A 52 16.52 12.74 -1.08
C ALA A 52 15.00 12.76 -1.26
N PHE A 53 14.35 13.89 -0.94
CA PHE A 53 12.92 14.08 -1.13
C PHE A 53 12.51 13.98 -2.61
N GLU A 54 13.27 14.59 -3.52
CA GLU A 54 13.04 14.52 -4.96
C GLU A 54 13.25 13.10 -5.50
N GLU A 55 14.26 12.39 -5.02
CA GLU A 55 14.56 11.02 -5.45
C GLU A 55 13.46 10.04 -5.03
N ILE A 56 12.96 10.14 -3.79
CA ILE A 56 11.81 9.35 -3.32
C ILE A 56 10.59 9.60 -4.22
N ASN A 57 10.29 10.86 -4.52
CA ASN A 57 9.18 11.21 -5.39
C ASN A 57 9.39 10.76 -6.84
N ARG A 58 10.63 10.77 -7.33
CA ARG A 58 10.99 10.28 -8.67
C ARG A 58 10.73 8.78 -8.77
N LEU A 59 11.19 8.00 -7.79
CA LEU A 59 10.96 6.56 -7.73
C LEU A 59 9.48 6.21 -7.59
N SER A 60 8.74 6.93 -6.73
CA SER A 60 7.29 6.76 -6.58
C SER A 60 6.55 6.96 -7.92
N ARG A 61 6.86 8.04 -8.64
CA ARG A 61 6.27 8.30 -9.97
C ARG A 61 6.65 7.24 -11.01
N GLU A 62 7.88 6.77 -10.98
CA GLU A 62 8.35 5.71 -11.89
C GLU A 62 7.57 4.40 -11.67
N VAL A 63 7.36 4.02 -10.41
CA VAL A 63 6.53 2.86 -10.04
C VAL A 63 5.09 3.07 -10.50
N LEU A 64 4.52 4.26 -10.31
CA LEU A 64 3.15 4.56 -10.73
C LEU A 64 2.95 4.44 -12.24
N ILE A 65 3.91 4.96 -13.03
CA ILE A 65 3.88 4.87 -14.50
C ILE A 65 3.98 3.40 -14.93
N LYS A 66 4.90 2.63 -14.35
CA LYS A 66 5.03 1.18 -14.63
C LYS A 66 3.75 0.42 -14.31
N THR A 67 3.15 0.71 -13.15
CA THR A 67 1.86 0.11 -12.73
C THR A 67 0.77 0.41 -13.75
N LYS A 68 0.66 1.67 -14.21
CA LYS A 68 -0.27 2.06 -15.26
C LYS A 68 -0.04 1.26 -16.55
N ASP A 69 1.20 1.16 -17.02
CA ASP A 69 1.52 0.47 -18.27
C ASP A 69 1.19 -1.03 -18.20
N ILE A 70 1.50 -1.69 -17.08
CA ILE A 70 1.15 -3.10 -16.84
C ILE A 70 -0.36 -3.30 -16.88
N VAL A 71 -1.11 -2.49 -16.14
CA VAL A 71 -2.57 -2.59 -16.02
C VAL A 71 -3.25 -2.35 -17.37
N GLN A 72 -2.82 -1.32 -18.11
CA GLN A 72 -3.35 -1.04 -19.45
C GLN A 72 -3.02 -2.16 -20.44
N GLY A 73 -1.83 -2.74 -20.37
CA GLY A 73 -1.43 -3.91 -21.16
C GLY A 73 -2.28 -5.15 -20.91
N LEU A 74 -2.83 -5.30 -19.70
CA LEU A 74 -3.75 -6.38 -19.31
C LEU A 74 -5.23 -6.08 -19.65
N GLY A 75 -5.49 -4.96 -20.32
CA GLY A 75 -6.82 -4.54 -20.77
C GLY A 75 -7.70 -3.98 -19.66
N PHE A 76 -7.11 -3.47 -18.58
CA PHE A 76 -7.82 -2.73 -17.54
C PHE A 76 -7.77 -1.22 -17.82
N GLU A 77 -8.84 -0.54 -17.48
CA GLU A 77 -8.95 0.92 -17.46
C GLU A 77 -8.50 1.45 -16.10
N LEU A 78 -7.50 2.32 -16.08
CA LEU A 78 -7.08 3.05 -14.88
C LEU A 78 -8.00 4.27 -14.70
N VAL A 79 -8.92 4.21 -13.74
CA VAL A 79 -9.92 5.25 -13.48
C VAL A 79 -9.34 6.41 -12.67
N TYR A 80 -8.57 6.08 -11.64
CA TYR A 80 -7.95 7.05 -10.75
C TYR A 80 -6.64 6.47 -10.20
N ALA A 81 -5.69 7.34 -9.91
CA ALA A 81 -4.42 6.99 -9.32
C ALA A 81 -4.01 8.09 -8.35
N ASP A 82 -3.81 7.71 -7.08
CA ASP A 82 -3.15 8.51 -6.06
C ASP A 82 -1.71 8.02 -5.88
N THR A 83 -0.99 8.70 -5.01
CA THR A 83 0.40 8.47 -4.61
C THR A 83 0.66 7.03 -4.15
N ASP A 84 -0.32 6.39 -3.51
CA ASP A 84 -0.22 5.03 -2.95
C ASP A 84 -1.36 4.08 -3.35
N SER A 85 -2.33 4.52 -4.15
CA SER A 85 -3.51 3.71 -4.51
C SER A 85 -3.91 3.90 -5.97
N VAL A 86 -4.41 2.82 -6.59
CA VAL A 86 -4.88 2.83 -7.99
C VAL A 86 -6.25 2.17 -8.10
N PHE A 87 -7.14 2.80 -8.85
CA PHE A 87 -8.49 2.32 -9.10
C PHE A 87 -8.60 1.78 -10.51
N LEU A 88 -8.86 0.49 -10.61
CA LEU A 88 -8.90 -0.25 -11.86
C LEU A 88 -10.34 -0.64 -12.19
N LYS A 89 -10.69 -0.57 -13.47
CA LYS A 89 -11.99 -0.98 -13.98
C LYS A 89 -11.81 -1.86 -15.20
N LYS A 90 -12.57 -2.95 -15.27
CA LYS A 90 -12.63 -3.81 -16.46
C LYS A 90 -14.00 -4.46 -16.54
N ASN A 91 -14.67 -4.29 -17.67
CA ASN A 91 -16.01 -4.83 -17.87
C ASN A 91 -15.94 -6.36 -17.90
N GLY A 92 -16.73 -7.02 -17.04
CA GLY A 92 -16.78 -8.48 -16.94
C GLY A 92 -15.58 -9.14 -16.28
N ALA A 93 -14.74 -8.38 -15.57
CA ALA A 93 -13.63 -8.95 -14.80
C ALA A 93 -14.12 -9.64 -13.53
N SER A 94 -13.52 -10.79 -13.24
CA SER A 94 -13.67 -11.54 -11.98
C SER A 94 -12.78 -10.95 -10.89
N LEU A 95 -13.09 -11.22 -9.62
CA LEU A 95 -12.18 -10.97 -8.48
C LEU A 95 -10.79 -11.59 -8.73
N ASP A 96 -10.74 -12.79 -9.33
CA ASP A 96 -9.50 -13.49 -9.66
C ASP A 96 -8.61 -12.69 -10.64
N ASP A 97 -9.22 -11.93 -11.56
CA ASP A 97 -8.47 -11.11 -12.50
C ASP A 97 -7.76 -9.96 -11.76
N PHE A 98 -8.44 -9.35 -10.78
CA PHE A 98 -7.85 -8.30 -9.94
C PHE A 98 -6.77 -8.86 -9.00
N GLU A 99 -6.96 -10.06 -8.44
CA GLU A 99 -5.92 -10.72 -7.64
C GLU A 99 -4.67 -11.05 -8.47
N ASN A 100 -4.85 -11.48 -9.72
CA ASN A 100 -3.73 -11.75 -10.62
C ASN A 100 -2.96 -10.47 -10.95
N VAL A 101 -3.66 -9.36 -11.22
CA VAL A 101 -3.03 -8.04 -11.37
C VAL A 101 -2.25 -7.68 -10.10
N ASN A 102 -2.85 -7.86 -8.93
CA ASN A 102 -2.18 -7.53 -7.66
C ASN A 102 -0.88 -8.33 -7.47
N LYS A 103 -0.87 -9.64 -7.78
CA LYS A 103 0.34 -10.47 -7.72
C LYS A 103 1.43 -10.00 -8.67
N ILE A 104 1.06 -9.59 -9.88
CA ILE A 104 2.01 -9.06 -10.87
C ILE A 104 2.59 -7.74 -10.36
N LEU A 105 1.73 -6.83 -9.91
CA LEU A 105 2.16 -5.52 -9.41
C LEU A 105 3.04 -5.65 -8.17
N ALA A 106 2.70 -6.51 -7.21
CA ALA A 106 3.50 -6.73 -6.01
C ALA A 106 4.90 -7.26 -6.35
N LYS A 107 5.00 -8.15 -7.36
CA LYS A 107 6.28 -8.66 -7.84
C LYS A 107 7.13 -7.59 -8.51
N GLU A 108 6.53 -6.76 -9.36
CA GLU A 108 7.25 -5.71 -10.11
C GLU A 108 7.62 -4.50 -9.23
N ALA A 109 6.75 -4.10 -8.31
CA ALA A 109 7.00 -2.97 -7.41
C ALA A 109 7.98 -3.33 -6.28
N GLY A 110 8.17 -4.62 -5.97
CA GLY A 110 8.97 -5.07 -4.84
C GLY A 110 8.41 -4.65 -3.48
N LEU A 111 7.14 -4.21 -3.45
CA LEU A 111 6.41 -3.73 -2.29
C LEU A 111 5.12 -4.53 -2.14
N PRO A 112 4.66 -4.80 -0.90
CA PRO A 112 3.38 -5.43 -0.68
C PRO A 112 2.26 -4.49 -1.17
N ILE A 113 1.45 -4.97 -2.10
CA ILE A 113 0.25 -4.28 -2.60
C ILE A 113 -0.96 -5.12 -2.18
N SER A 114 -1.95 -4.47 -1.57
CA SER A 114 -3.19 -5.10 -1.12
C SER A 114 -4.36 -4.62 -1.96
N LEU A 115 -5.26 -5.55 -2.30
CA LEU A 115 -6.56 -5.20 -2.84
C LEU A 115 -7.46 -4.78 -1.67
N GLU A 116 -7.68 -3.48 -1.52
CA GLU A 116 -8.42 -2.95 -0.37
C GLU A 116 -9.94 -3.05 -0.54
N ASN A 117 -10.45 -2.71 -1.72
CA ASN A 117 -11.88 -2.66 -1.98
C ASN A 117 -12.21 -3.20 -3.38
N TYR A 118 -13.26 -4.00 -3.46
CA TYR A 118 -13.86 -4.46 -4.71
C TYR A 118 -15.24 -3.80 -4.86
N PHE A 119 -15.40 -2.99 -5.90
CA PHE A 119 -16.66 -2.34 -6.22
C PHE A 119 -17.28 -3.03 -7.43
N SER A 120 -18.40 -3.73 -7.22
CA SER A 120 -19.18 -4.44 -8.24
C SER A 120 -20.30 -3.59 -8.83
#